data_AF-A0A4W5MYY7-F1
#
_entry.id   AF-A0A4W5MYY7-F1
#
_cell.length_a   1.000
_cell.length_b   1.000
_cell.length_c   1.000
_cell.angle_alpha   90.00
_cell.angle_beta   90.00
_cell.angle_gamma   90.00
#
_symmetry.space_group_name_H-M   'P 1'
#
loop_
_entity.id
_entity.type
_entity.pdbx_description
1 polymer ?
#
loop_
_entity_poly.entity_id
_entity_poly.type
_entity_poly.pdbx_seq_one_letter_code
_entity_poly.pdbx_strand_id
1 'polypeptide(L)'
;MHSIIAGKTTNISEKFILSNKTMTWDEGQSYCRQHYTDLASVRNLAESMKIGNIVPKGSWVWIGLFRDWSWSDQSNSSFRYWRSGTPNNRYGNCVSVFDKSGKWADYKCETKHPFCCFSGD
;
A
#
# COMPACT_ATOMS: atom_id res chain seq x y z
N MET A 1 27.28 24.27 -21.70
CA MET A 1 25.84 24.53 -21.62
C MET A 1 25.27 23.64 -20.53
N HIS A 2 25.02 24.23 -19.35
CA HIS A 2 24.44 23.53 -18.21
C HIS A 2 22.92 23.48 -18.37
N SER A 3 22.34 22.30 -18.29
CA SER A 3 20.91 22.13 -18.00
C SER A 3 20.79 21.10 -16.90
N ILE A 4 20.67 21.60 -15.68
CA ILE A 4 20.32 20.84 -14.48
C ILE A 4 18.79 20.90 -14.40
N ILE A 5 18.11 19.80 -14.70
CA ILE A 5 16.68 19.67 -14.37
C ILE A 5 16.60 19.35 -12.88
N ALA A 6 15.93 20.23 -12.15
CA ALA A 6 15.73 20.14 -10.72
C ALA A 6 14.86 18.94 -10.32
N GLY A 7 15.33 18.18 -9.33
CA GLY A 7 14.49 17.55 -8.32
C GLY A 7 13.86 16.19 -8.62
N LYS A 8 14.67 15.12 -8.71
CA LYS A 8 14.20 13.75 -8.43
C LYS A 8 15.12 13.08 -7.39
N THR A 9 15.02 13.52 -6.15
CA THR A 9 15.43 12.73 -4.97
C THR A 9 14.30 11.71 -4.73
N THR A 10 14.48 10.40 -4.57
CA THR A 10 15.61 9.59 -4.12
C THR A 10 15.21 8.12 -4.36
N ASN A 11 16.10 7.27 -4.87
CA ASN A 11 15.85 5.83 -4.98
C ASN A 11 15.85 5.21 -3.57
N ILE A 12 14.81 4.43 -3.22
CA ILE A 12 14.86 3.20 -2.41
C ILE A 12 13.51 2.47 -2.63
N SER A 13 13.56 1.51 -3.56
CA SER A 13 12.48 0.70 -4.15
C SER A 13 11.60 1.44 -5.16
N GLU A 14 12.10 1.63 -6.39
CA GLU A 14 11.37 2.21 -7.57
C GLU A 14 9.93 1.70 -7.73
N LYS A 15 9.66 0.48 -7.24
CA LYS A 15 8.36 -0.16 -7.21
C LYS A 15 7.28 0.47 -6.30
N PHE A 16 7.56 0.96 -5.09
CA PHE A 16 6.50 1.31 -4.11
C PHE A 16 6.39 2.81 -3.85
N ILE A 17 5.19 3.38 -4.01
CA ILE A 17 4.96 4.83 -4.03
C ILE A 17 3.84 5.19 -3.05
N LEU A 18 4.18 5.90 -1.98
CA LEU A 18 3.20 6.41 -1.02
C LEU A 18 2.50 7.67 -1.57
N SER A 19 1.19 7.63 -1.62
CA SER A 19 0.33 8.80 -1.84
C SER A 19 -0.23 9.28 -0.49
N ASN A 20 0.05 10.54 -0.15
CA ASN A 20 -0.48 11.18 1.08
C ASN A 20 -1.94 11.64 0.96
N LYS A 21 -2.58 11.46 -0.21
CA LYS A 21 -4.02 11.74 -0.39
C LYS A 21 -4.83 10.73 0.42
N THR A 22 -5.88 11.19 1.11
CA THR A 22 -6.76 10.29 1.87
C THR A 22 -7.98 9.92 1.04
N MET A 23 -8.10 8.64 0.70
CA MET A 23 -9.12 8.10 -0.20
C MET A 23 -9.67 6.79 0.37
N THR A 24 -10.89 6.45 -0.04
CA THR A 24 -11.41 5.09 0.14
C THR A 24 -10.54 4.09 -0.60
N TRP A 25 -10.68 2.80 -0.29
CA TRP A 25 -9.84 1.77 -0.92
C TRP A 25 -10.02 1.75 -2.45
N ASP A 26 -11.25 1.86 -2.95
CA ASP A 26 -11.56 1.85 -4.39
C ASP A 26 -11.11 3.14 -5.11
N GLU A 27 -11.26 4.30 -4.47
CA GLU A 27 -10.71 5.57 -4.98
C GLU A 27 -9.18 5.50 -5.06
N GLY A 28 -8.53 4.96 -4.03
CA GLY A 28 -7.07 4.78 -3.99
C GLY A 28 -6.58 3.82 -5.07
N GLN A 29 -7.29 2.70 -5.29
CA GLN A 29 -7.02 1.79 -6.39
C GLN A 29 -7.14 2.46 -7.76
N SER A 30 -8.23 3.19 -7.97
CA SER A 30 -8.49 3.91 -9.22
C SER A 30 -7.39 4.93 -9.49
N TYR A 31 -6.97 5.67 -8.46
CA TYR A 31 -5.83 6.58 -8.56
C TYR A 31 -4.55 5.85 -8.95
N CYS A 32 -4.23 4.73 -8.29
CA CYS A 32 -3.02 3.98 -8.61
C CYS A 32 -3.04 3.45 -10.05
N ARG A 33 -4.18 2.99 -10.56
CA ARG A 33 -4.32 2.54 -11.97
C ARG A 33 -4.26 3.68 -12.98
N GLN A 34 -4.64 4.89 -12.58
CA GLN A 34 -4.55 6.08 -13.43
C GLN A 34 -3.12 6.62 -13.54
N HIS A 35 -2.32 6.50 -12.47
CA HIS A 35 -1.01 7.14 -12.38
C HIS A 35 0.18 6.16 -12.34
N TYR A 36 -0.06 4.89 -12.03
CA TYR A 36 0.91 3.82 -11.83
C TYR A 36 0.32 2.48 -12.32
N THR A 37 0.62 1.35 -11.67
CA THR A 37 0.07 0.03 -12.01
C THR A 37 -1.19 -0.29 -11.21
N ASP A 38 -1.09 -0.43 -9.88
CA ASP A 38 -2.22 -0.72 -8.98
C ASP A 38 -1.82 -0.37 -7.52
N LEU A 39 -2.70 -0.61 -6.54
CA LEU A 39 -2.32 -0.65 -5.14
C LEU A 39 -1.28 -1.75 -4.90
N ALA A 40 -0.36 -1.49 -3.98
CA ALA A 40 0.78 -2.35 -3.71
C ALA A 40 0.35 -3.76 -3.32
N SER A 41 0.87 -4.76 -4.05
CA SER A 41 0.89 -6.15 -3.62
C SER A 41 2.17 -6.45 -2.84
N VAL A 42 2.09 -7.37 -1.85
CA VAL A 42 3.21 -7.71 -0.98
C VAL A 42 3.54 -9.19 -1.08
N ARG A 43 4.76 -9.50 -1.50
CA ARG A 43 5.23 -10.88 -1.77
C ARG A 43 5.98 -11.53 -0.61
N ASN A 44 6.54 -10.73 0.29
CA ASN A 44 7.34 -11.21 1.42
C ASN A 44 7.50 -10.14 2.50
N LEU A 45 8.15 -10.50 3.60
CA LEU A 45 8.42 -9.62 4.73
C LEU A 45 9.22 -8.37 4.31
N ALA A 46 10.21 -8.51 3.43
CA ALA A 46 11.06 -7.39 3.02
C ALA A 46 10.24 -6.32 2.28
N GLU A 47 9.33 -6.71 1.39
CA GLU A 47 8.39 -5.78 0.74
C GLU A 47 7.45 -5.11 1.75
N SER A 48 6.93 -5.88 2.72
CA SER A 48 6.09 -5.32 3.79
C SER A 48 6.82 -4.27 4.63
N MET A 49 8.09 -4.53 4.97
CA MET A 49 8.93 -3.60 5.71
C MET A 49 9.31 -2.37 4.89
N LYS A 50 9.52 -2.52 3.56
CA LYS A 50 9.72 -1.36 2.67
C LYS A 50 8.53 -0.40 2.70
N ILE A 51 7.31 -0.94 2.61
CA ILE A 51 6.09 -0.12 2.73
C ILE A 51 6.01 0.49 4.13
N GLY A 52 6.20 -0.29 5.20
CA GLY A 52 6.19 0.23 6.57
C GLY A 52 7.18 1.39 6.80
N ASN A 53 8.38 1.31 6.23
CA ASN A 53 9.41 2.34 6.37
C ASN A 53 9.03 3.70 5.76
N ILE A 54 8.18 3.70 4.73
CA ILE A 54 7.67 4.94 4.11
C ILE A 54 6.36 5.41 4.74
N VAL A 55 5.66 4.58 5.51
CA VAL A 55 4.45 4.96 6.24
C VAL A 55 4.79 5.90 7.41
N PRO A 56 4.11 7.07 7.52
CA PRO A 56 4.27 7.94 8.69
C PRO A 56 3.86 7.23 9.99
N LYS A 57 4.56 7.53 11.08
CA LYS A 57 4.28 6.92 12.39
C LYS A 57 2.81 7.14 12.80
N GLY A 58 2.13 6.08 13.22
CA GLY A 58 0.73 6.13 13.64
C GLY A 58 -0.29 6.25 12.50
N SER A 59 0.14 6.15 11.24
CA SER A 59 -0.74 6.16 10.08
C SER A 59 -1.05 4.75 9.58
N TRP A 60 -2.17 4.66 8.86
CA TRP A 60 -2.62 3.49 8.12
C TRP A 60 -2.51 3.78 6.63
N VAL A 61 -2.03 2.82 5.84
CA VAL A 61 -1.86 2.99 4.40
C VAL A 61 -2.48 1.82 3.67
N TRP A 62 -3.43 2.09 2.76
CA TRP A 62 -4.05 1.04 1.95
C TRP A 62 -3.03 0.30 1.08
N ILE A 63 -3.21 -1.01 0.99
CA ILE A 63 -2.54 -1.92 0.05
C ILE A 63 -3.58 -2.72 -0.74
N GLY A 64 -3.14 -3.41 -1.79
CA GLY A 64 -4.04 -4.03 -2.77
C GLY A 64 -4.78 -5.29 -2.31
N LEU A 65 -4.64 -5.72 -1.05
CA LEU A 65 -5.30 -6.91 -0.53
C LEU A 65 -6.73 -6.57 -0.11
N PHE A 66 -7.72 -7.30 -0.67
CA PHE A 66 -9.13 -7.02 -0.41
C PHE A 66 -10.04 -8.27 -0.54
N ARG A 67 -11.29 -8.13 -0.06
CA ARG A 67 -12.38 -9.14 -0.11
C ARG A 67 -11.94 -10.52 0.38
N ASP A 68 -11.82 -11.48 -0.52
CA ASP A 68 -11.43 -12.86 -0.21
C ASP A 68 -9.91 -13.01 -0.12
N TRP A 69 -9.25 -12.01 0.46
CA TRP A 69 -7.78 -11.88 0.54
C TRP A 69 -7.09 -12.08 -0.79
N SER A 70 -7.67 -11.48 -1.83
CA SER A 70 -7.12 -11.46 -3.17
C SER A 70 -6.43 -10.13 -3.43
N TRP A 71 -5.35 -10.15 -4.20
CA TRP A 71 -4.64 -8.93 -4.58
C TRP A 71 -5.32 -8.29 -5.80
N SER A 72 -5.50 -6.97 -5.76
CA SER A 72 -6.16 -6.19 -6.81
C SER A 72 -5.47 -6.25 -8.16
N ASP A 73 -4.15 -6.43 -8.14
CA ASP A 73 -3.28 -6.60 -9.30
C ASP A 73 -3.22 -8.05 -9.81
N GLN A 74 -4.00 -8.96 -9.22
CA GLN A 74 -4.02 -10.39 -9.53
C GLN A 74 -2.71 -11.12 -9.20
N SER A 75 -1.82 -10.53 -8.39
CA SER A 75 -0.63 -11.20 -7.88
C SER A 75 -0.99 -12.46 -7.08
N ASN A 76 -0.24 -13.54 -7.27
CA ASN A 76 -0.49 -14.83 -6.60
C ASN A 76 0.26 -14.99 -5.26
N SER A 77 0.49 -13.90 -4.53
CA SER A 77 1.19 -13.95 -3.24
C SER A 77 0.29 -14.49 -2.13
N SER A 78 0.74 -15.58 -1.49
CA SER A 78 0.13 -16.12 -0.27
C SER A 78 0.69 -15.53 1.03
N PHE A 79 1.70 -14.66 0.96
CA PHE A 79 2.33 -14.04 2.12
C PHE A 79 1.33 -13.17 2.89
N ARG A 80 1.29 -13.29 4.22
CA ARG A 80 0.42 -12.50 5.09
C ARG A 80 1.21 -12.02 6.32
N TYR A 81 1.11 -10.73 6.64
CA TYR A 81 1.82 -10.14 7.78
C TYR A 81 0.90 -9.40 8.73
N TRP A 82 -0.13 -10.10 9.19
CA TRP A 82 -1.16 -9.55 10.05
C TRP A 82 -0.63 -9.05 11.41
N ARG A 83 -1.24 -7.97 11.90
CA ARG A 83 -1.12 -7.53 13.29
C ARG A 83 -1.87 -8.51 14.18
N SER A 84 -1.40 -8.68 15.42
CA SER A 84 -2.11 -9.51 16.40
C SER A 84 -3.58 -9.07 16.52
N GLY A 85 -4.50 -10.03 16.43
CA GLY A 85 -5.95 -9.79 16.45
C GLY A 85 -6.58 -9.39 15.11
N THR A 86 -5.84 -9.50 14.00
CA THR A 86 -6.35 -9.27 12.63
C THR A 86 -5.98 -10.42 11.69
N PRO A 87 -6.73 -10.67 10.60
CA PRO A 87 -7.96 -9.98 10.25
C PRO A 87 -9.09 -10.37 11.20
N ASN A 88 -9.99 -9.43 11.52
CA ASN A 88 -11.12 -9.69 12.42
C ASN A 88 -12.47 -9.76 11.68
N ASN A 89 -12.51 -9.38 10.41
CA ASN A 89 -13.64 -9.45 9.49
C ASN A 89 -14.90 -8.72 9.98
N ARG A 90 -14.76 -7.79 10.94
CA ARG A 90 -15.94 -7.18 11.58
C ARG A 90 -16.54 -6.05 10.76
N TYR A 91 -15.78 -5.43 9.86
CA TYR A 91 -16.13 -4.10 9.36
C TYR A 91 -15.85 -3.84 7.87
N GLY A 92 -15.30 -4.81 7.15
CA GLY A 92 -14.90 -4.70 5.75
C GLY A 92 -13.61 -5.45 5.49
N ASN A 93 -13.41 -5.90 4.26
CA ASN A 93 -12.26 -6.73 3.89
C ASN A 93 -11.28 -5.91 3.04
N CYS A 94 -10.88 -4.72 3.49
CA CYS A 94 -9.82 -3.93 2.83
C CYS A 94 -8.63 -3.78 3.77
N VAL A 95 -7.41 -3.91 3.26
CA VAL A 95 -6.23 -4.09 4.11
C VAL A 95 -5.31 -2.89 4.06
N SER A 96 -4.83 -2.49 5.22
CA SER A 96 -3.84 -1.42 5.37
C SER A 96 -2.61 -1.88 6.15
N VAL A 97 -1.46 -1.30 5.82
CA VAL A 97 -0.22 -1.40 6.60
C VAL A 97 -0.26 -0.37 7.72
N PHE A 98 0.07 -0.80 8.93
CA PHE A 98 0.25 0.06 10.09
C PHE A 98 1.71 0.43 10.24
N ASP A 99 1.96 1.74 10.32
CA ASP A 99 3.21 2.35 10.78
C ASP A 99 4.50 1.69 10.25
N LYS A 100 5.60 1.86 10.99
CA LYS A 100 6.91 1.29 10.65
C LYS A 100 7.01 -0.20 10.93
N SER A 101 6.02 -0.80 11.59
CA SER A 101 5.98 -2.25 11.84
C SER A 101 5.78 -3.04 10.56
N GLY A 102 5.22 -2.42 9.52
CA GLY A 102 4.88 -3.10 8.28
C GLY A 102 3.73 -4.11 8.42
N LYS A 103 3.12 -4.23 9.61
CA LYS A 103 2.05 -5.20 9.89
C LYS A 103 0.71 -4.73 9.34
N TRP A 104 -0.17 -5.67 9.04
CA TRP A 104 -1.42 -5.38 8.35
C TRP A 104 -2.62 -5.45 9.27
N ALA A 105 -3.68 -4.72 8.93
CA ALA A 105 -4.99 -4.88 9.53
C ALA A 105 -6.09 -4.67 8.47
N ASP A 106 -7.22 -5.33 8.67
CA ASP A 106 -8.45 -5.11 7.91
C ASP A 106 -9.25 -3.92 8.46
N TYR A 107 -9.83 -3.13 7.55
CA TYR A 107 -10.62 -1.93 7.84
C TYR A 107 -11.81 -1.81 6.88
N LYS A 108 -12.77 -0.93 7.23
CA LYS A 108 -13.89 -0.58 6.33
C LYS A 108 -13.33 0.05 5.06
N CYS A 109 -13.73 -0.49 3.91
CA CYS A 109 -13.25 -0.03 2.60
C CYS A 109 -13.59 1.45 2.35
N GLU A 110 -14.67 1.94 2.96
CA GLU A 110 -15.17 3.32 2.88
C GLU A 110 -14.39 4.29 3.78
N THR A 111 -13.44 3.79 4.60
CA THR A 111 -12.57 4.65 5.40
C THR A 111 -11.56 5.36 4.50
N LYS A 112 -11.29 6.63 4.76
CA LYS A 112 -10.28 7.38 4.01
C LYS A 112 -8.90 7.24 4.64
N HIS A 113 -7.97 6.65 3.89
CA HIS A 113 -6.57 6.53 4.29
C HIS A 113 -5.64 6.97 3.14
N PRO A 114 -4.40 7.39 3.47
CA PRO A 114 -3.30 7.32 2.52
C PRO A 114 -3.17 5.92 1.90
N PHE A 115 -2.51 5.82 0.77
CA PHE A 115 -2.42 4.55 0.05
C PHE A 115 -1.09 4.38 -0.66
N CYS A 116 -0.66 3.13 -0.78
CA CYS A 116 0.60 2.77 -1.43
C CYS A 116 0.29 2.17 -2.80
N CYS A 117 0.73 2.85 -3.85
CA CYS A 117 0.71 2.32 -5.21
C CYS A 117 1.98 1.49 -5.46
N PHE A 118 1.95 0.67 -6.51
CA PHE A 118 3.18 0.23 -7.15
C PHE A 118 3.21 0.56 -8.63
N SER A 119 4.43 0.75 -9.13
CA SER A 119 4.73 0.73 -10.56
C SER A 119 5.49 -0.55 -10.86
N GLY A 120 5.11 -1.26 -11.92
CA GLY A 120 5.96 -2.32 -12.48
C GLY A 120 7.34 -1.79 -12.86
N ASP A 121 8.32 -2.68 -12.88
CA ASP A 121 9.63 -2.43 -13.51
C ASP A 121 9.48 -2.48 -15.04
#